data_AF-A0A844PYR9-F1
#
_entry.id   AF-A0A844PYR9-F1
#
_cell.length_a   1.000
_cell.length_b   1.000
_cell.length_c   1.000
_cell.angle_alpha   90.00
_cell.angle_beta   90.00
_cell.angle_gamma   90.00
#
_symmetry.space_group_name_H-M   'P 1'
#
loop_
_entity.id
_entity.type
_entity.pdbx_description
1 polymer ?
#
loop_
_entity_poly.entity_id
_entity_poly.type
_entity_poly.pdbx_seq_one_letter_code
_entity_poly.pdbx_strand_id
1 'polypeptide(L)' 'MKTVISVLTAHFFVLSAFIWLASPACADSGSDYKAGSDFAKQVQSNGLNSLKNFSGEQNLPGYTDSPDQT' A
#
# COMPACT_ATOMS: atom_id res chain seq x y z
N MET A 1 26.88 -35.77 -28.80
CA MET A 1 25.57 -36.08 -28.18
C MET A 1 25.61 -35.99 -26.65
N LYS A 2 26.50 -36.71 -25.95
CA LYS A 2 26.61 -36.68 -24.47
C LYS A 2 26.83 -35.29 -23.85
N THR A 3 27.68 -34.46 -24.47
CA THR A 3 27.96 -33.08 -24.02
C THR A 3 26.76 -32.15 -24.16
N VAL A 4 25.99 -32.28 -25.25
CA VAL A 4 24.77 -31.47 -25.48
C VAL A 4 23.70 -31.79 -24.44
N ILE A 5 23.52 -33.07 -24.12
CA ILE A 5 22.57 -33.52 -23.09
C ILE A 5 23.00 -32.97 -21.72
N SER A 6 24.29 -33.07 -21.37
CA SER A 6 24.80 -32.57 -20.09
C SER A 6 24.64 -31.05 -19.93
N VAL A 7 24.91 -30.29 -20.99
CA VAL A 7 24.70 -28.83 -20.98
C VAL A 7 23.22 -28.51 -20.81
N LEU A 8 22.33 -29.19 -21.54
CA LEU A 8 20.89 -28.96 -21.43
C LEU A 8 20.38 -29.26 -20.01
N THR A 9 20.82 -30.36 -19.41
CA THR A 9 20.47 -30.71 -18.02
C THR A 9 20.94 -29.63 -17.04
N ALA A 10 22.17 -29.12 -17.16
CA ALA A 10 22.66 -28.05 -16.31
C ALA A 10 21.82 -26.77 -16.42
N HIS A 11 21.40 -26.41 -17.65
CA HIS A 11 20.55 -25.24 -17.87
C HIS A 11 19.16 -25.41 -17.25
N PHE A 12 18.56 -26.60 -17.32
CA PHE A 12 17.29 -26.88 -16.66
C PHE A 12 17.39 -26.74 -15.14
N PHE A 13 18.46 -27.28 -14.51
CA PHE A 13 18.66 -27.15 -13.07
C PHE A 13 18.82 -25.69 -12.64
N VAL A 14 19.62 -24.93 -13.37
CA VAL A 14 19.83 -23.50 -13.10
C VAL A 14 18.51 -22.75 -13.26
N LEU A 15 17.79 -22.96 -14.37
CA LEU A 15 16.50 -22.32 -14.63
C LEU A 15 15.45 -22.65 -13.54
N SER A 16 15.34 -23.91 -13.14
CA SER A 16 14.43 -24.33 -12.07
C SER A 16 14.76 -23.68 -10.73
N ALA A 17 16.06 -23.57 -10.39
CA ALA A 17 16.49 -22.88 -9.18
C ALA A 17 16.15 -21.39 -9.22
N PHE A 18 16.33 -20.73 -10.37
CA PHE A 18 15.94 -19.33 -10.54
C PHE A 18 14.44 -19.11 -10.44
N ILE A 19 13.61 -19.97 -11.04
CA ILE A 19 12.14 -19.87 -10.94
C ILE A 19 11.68 -20.08 -9.50
N TRP A 20 12.26 -21.04 -8.80
CA TRP A 20 11.94 -21.29 -7.39
C TRP A 20 12.36 -20.12 -6.49
N LEU A 21 13.55 -19.56 -6.71
CA LEU A 21 14.03 -18.39 -5.97
C LEU A 21 13.25 -17.11 -6.28
N ALA A 22 12.72 -16.97 -7.51
CA ALA A 22 11.91 -15.83 -7.93
C ALA A 22 10.42 -15.96 -7.58
N SER A 23 9.95 -17.14 -7.16
CA SER A 23 8.55 -17.36 -6.75
C SER A 23 8.05 -16.44 -5.62
N PRO A 24 8.87 -16.04 -4.63
CA PRO A 24 8.49 -15.05 -3.62
C PRO A 24 8.42 -13.60 -4.16
N ALA A 25 8.96 -13.34 -5.36
CA ALA A 25 8.94 -12.03 -6.00
C ALA A 25 7.66 -11.78 -6.82
N CYS A 26 6.73 -12.73 -6.83
CA CYS A 26 5.32 -12.45 -7.08
C CYS A 26 4.81 -11.62 -5.91
N ALA A 27 5.19 -10.34 -5.85
CA ALA A 27 4.51 -9.35 -5.04
C ALA A 27 3.04 -9.47 -5.44
N ASP A 28 2.21 -9.91 -4.50
CA ASP A 28 0.76 -9.90 -4.68
C ASP A 28 0.36 -8.44 -4.77
N SER A 29 0.48 -7.86 -5.96
CA SER A 29 0.17 -6.47 -6.23
C SER A 29 -1.29 -6.17 -5.86
N GLY A 30 -2.13 -7.21 -5.75
CA GLY A 30 -3.47 -7.12 -5.19
C GLY A 30 -3.48 -6.83 -3.69
N SER A 31 -2.62 -7.49 -2.89
CA SER A 31 -2.53 -7.25 -1.44
C SER A 31 -2.03 -5.86 -1.12
N ASP A 32 -0.97 -5.40 -1.81
CA ASP A 32 -0.38 -4.09 -1.56
C ASP A 32 -1.29 -2.95 -2.04
N TYR A 33 -1.90 -3.11 -3.22
CA TYR A 33 -2.91 -2.17 -3.71
C TYR A 33 -4.15 -2.12 -2.79
N LYS A 34 -4.61 -3.27 -2.30
CA LYS A 34 -5.74 -3.33 -1.37
C LYS A 34 -5.41 -2.66 -0.04
N ALA A 35 -4.24 -2.92 0.54
CA ALA A 35 -3.81 -2.27 1.77
C ALA A 35 -3.73 -0.74 1.62
N GLY A 36 -3.16 -0.25 0.52
CA GLY A 36 -3.13 1.18 0.22
C GLY A 36 -4.52 1.80 0.00
N SER A 37 -5.40 1.09 -0.71
CA SER A 37 -6.79 1.52 -0.95
C SER A 37 -7.61 1.60 0.35
N ASP A 38 -7.48 0.60 1.22
CA ASP A 38 -8.19 0.57 2.50
C ASP A 38 -7.69 1.67 3.45
N PHE A 39 -6.38 1.92 3.48
CA PHE A 39 -5.81 3.05 4.21
C PHE A 39 -6.35 4.40 3.70
N ALA A 40 -6.36 4.62 2.38
CA ALA A 40 -6.87 5.87 1.80
C ALA A 40 -8.34 6.11 2.15
N LYS A 41 -9.18 5.07 2.08
CA LYS A 41 -10.59 5.13 2.48
C LYS A 41 -10.75 5.43 3.97
N GLN A 42 -9.93 4.83 4.82
CA GLN A 42 -9.95 5.08 6.26
C GLN A 42 -9.58 6.54 6.55
N VAL A 43 -8.50 7.06 5.96
CA VAL A 43 -8.08 8.47 6.13
C VAL A 43 -9.18 9.42 5.67
N GLN A 44 -9.78 9.17 4.51
CA GLN A 44 -10.88 10.00 3.99
C GLN A 44 -12.10 9.98 4.91
N SER A 45 -12.54 8.79 5.33
CA SER A 45 -13.70 8.63 6.21
C SER A 45 -13.48 9.28 7.57
N ASN A 46 -12.32 9.05 8.18
CA ASN A 46 -11.98 9.61 9.48
C ASN A 46 -11.86 11.13 9.40
N GLY A 47 -11.15 11.66 8.39
CA GLY A 47 -11.00 13.10 8.20
C GLY A 47 -12.34 13.81 7.98
N LEU A 48 -13.21 13.24 7.13
CA LEU A 48 -14.53 13.82 6.88
C LEU A 48 -15.43 13.77 8.13
N ASN A 49 -15.39 12.69 8.90
CA ASN A 49 -16.13 12.59 10.15
C ASN A 49 -15.59 13.56 11.21
N SER A 50 -14.27 13.69 11.36
CA SER A 50 -13.65 14.67 12.25
C SER A 50 -14.07 16.09 11.89
N LEU A 51 -14.06 16.43 10.60
CA LEU A 51 -14.46 17.76 10.13
C LEU A 51 -15.95 18.04 10.35
N LYS A 52 -16.83 17.07 10.03
CA LYS A 52 -18.28 17.22 10.24
C LYS A 52 -18.66 17.39 11.71
N ASN A 53 -17.92 16.75 12.61
CA ASN A 53 -18.18 16.81 14.05
C ASN A 53 -17.28 17.83 14.76
N PHE A 54 -16.59 18.67 14.00
CA PHE A 54 -15.73 19.71 14.57
C PHE A 54 -16.60 20.88 15.04
N SER A 55 -16.63 21.13 16.36
CA SER A 55 -17.15 22.37 16.94
C SER A 55 -15.97 23.30 17.23
N GLY A 56 -16.02 24.51 16.66
CA GLY A 56 -14.98 25.52 16.90
C GLY A 56 -14.95 25.95 18.36
N GLU A 57 -16.10 26.10 19.00
CA GLU A 57 -16.26 26.53 20.39
C GLU A 57 -15.55 25.59 21.38
N GLN A 58 -15.56 24.28 21.07
CA GLN A 58 -14.99 23.26 21.94
C GLN A 58 -13.52 22.97 21.65
N ASN A 59 -13.07 23.18 20.40
CA ASN A 59 -11.77 22.73 19.94
C ASN A 59 -10.77 23.88 19.67
N LEU A 60 -11.22 25.13 19.60
CA LEU A 60 -10.37 26.28 19.28
C LEU A 60 -10.46 27.32 20.42
N PRO A 61 -9.34 27.60 21.11
CA PRO A 61 -9.32 28.63 22.14
C PRO A 61 -9.59 30.01 21.53
N GLY A 62 -10.55 30.74 22.09
CA GLY A 62 -10.94 32.08 21.61
C GLY A 62 -11.82 32.07 20.35
N TYR A 63 -12.40 30.92 19.99
CA TYR A 63 -13.32 30.83 18.86
C TYR A 63 -14.57 31.67 19.06
N THR A 64 -14.94 32.43 18.03
CA THR A 64 -16.21 33.16 17.92
C THR A 64 -16.68 33.09 16.47
N ASP A 65 -17.96 32.74 16.26
CA ASP A 65 -18.60 32.79 14.94
C ASP A 65 -18.80 34.23 14.44
N SER A 66 -18.71 35.21 15.35
CA SER A 66 -18.87 36.63 15.06
C SER A 66 -17.70 37.40 15.66
N PRO A 67 -16.51 37.37 15.02
CA PRO A 67 -15.39 38.20 15.43
C PRO A 67 -15.75 39.68 15.27
N ASP A 68 -15.24 40.52 16.17
CA ASP A 68 -15.38 41.97 16.05
C ASP A 68 -14.73 42.44 14.74
N GLN A 69 -15.50 43.08 13.87
CA GLN A 69 -14.95 43.75 12.69
C GLN A 69 -14.32 45.07 13.14
N THR A 70 -12.98 45.10 13.18
CA THR A 70 -12.19 46.32 13.42
C THR A 70 -11.71 46.94 12.11
#